data_AF-A0AAU1YZ84-F1
#
_entry.id   AF-A0AAU1YZ84-F1
#
_cell.length_a   1.000
_cell.length_b   1.000
_cell.length_c   1.000
_cell.angle_alpha   90.00
_cell.angle_beta   90.00
_cell.angle_gamma   90.00
#
_symmetry.space_group_name_H-M   'P 1'
#
loop_
_entity.id
_entity.type
_entity.pdbx_description
1 polymer ?
#
loop_
_entity_poly.entity_id
_entity_poly.type
_entity_poly.pdbx_seq_one_letter_code
_entity_poly.pdbx_strand_id
1 'polypeptide(L)'
;MTGYDSLTFTRQTAEQIVADLKKDSCGLSGSWTGDVLTFTATKDYDGEGFTYTVTPDTQGRYTIEALWPWDTWSTDLASGEQNHAYAQGALAPLQPIDPAYSAADAAAWRRGRDEAANLLQIPTAAQSRSRSAQVPSMPHPTAPISGIDLTSRAR
;
A
#
# COMPACT_ATOMS: atom_id res chain seq x y z
N MET A 1 -19.50 -12.98 21.26
CA MET A 1 -18.91 -11.75 20.70
C MET A 1 -18.39 -12.11 19.33
N THR A 2 -19.06 -11.65 18.29
CA THR A 2 -18.66 -11.85 16.89
C THR A 2 -17.33 -11.12 16.68
N GLY A 3 -16.27 -11.85 16.36
CA GLY A 3 -14.88 -11.39 16.35
C GLY A 3 -14.51 -10.45 15.20
N TYR A 4 -15.31 -9.42 14.95
CA TYR A 4 -14.97 -8.35 14.00
C TYR A 4 -14.25 -7.22 14.72
N ASP A 5 -13.24 -6.67 14.08
CA ASP A 5 -12.46 -5.56 14.62
C ASP A 5 -13.26 -4.26 14.69
N SER A 6 -13.14 -3.58 15.83
CA SER A 6 -13.70 -2.26 16.06
C SER A 6 -12.90 -1.20 15.32
N LEU A 7 -13.50 -0.56 14.31
CA LEU A 7 -12.88 0.54 13.60
C LEU A 7 -13.40 1.89 14.11
N THR A 8 -12.47 2.80 14.34
CA THR A 8 -12.77 4.15 14.85
C THR A 8 -12.55 5.19 13.77
N PHE A 9 -13.57 6.01 13.53
CA PHE A 9 -13.63 6.96 12.43
C PHE A 9 -13.78 8.41 12.92
N THR A 10 -13.31 9.37 12.12
CA THR A 10 -13.66 10.78 12.33
C THR A 10 -15.12 11.03 11.96
N ARG A 11 -15.71 12.15 12.42
CA ARG A 11 -17.07 12.54 12.02
C ARG A 11 -17.23 12.63 10.50
N GLN A 12 -16.28 13.26 9.81
CA GLN A 12 -16.31 13.39 8.35
C GLN A 12 -16.35 12.02 7.66
N THR A 13 -15.55 11.06 8.12
CA THR A 13 -15.57 9.70 7.58
C THR A 13 -16.89 8.99 7.88
N ALA A 14 -17.43 9.14 9.08
CA ALA A 14 -18.73 8.59 9.44
C ALA A 14 -19.87 9.18 8.60
N GLU A 15 -19.83 10.48 8.29
CA GLU A 15 -20.79 11.13 7.40
C GLU A 15 -20.70 10.59 5.96
N GLN A 16 -19.48 10.35 5.46
CA GLN A 16 -19.29 9.72 4.15
C GLN A 16 -19.85 8.30 4.11
N ILE A 17 -19.61 7.49 5.13
CA ILE A 17 -20.20 6.15 5.27
C ILE A 17 -21.73 6.21 5.15
N VAL A 18 -22.37 7.14 5.86
CA VAL A 18 -23.84 7.32 5.80
C VAL A 18 -24.30 7.75 4.41
N ALA A 19 -23.54 8.62 3.74
CA ALA A 19 -23.85 9.05 2.38
C ALA A 19 -23.77 7.88 1.39
N ASP A 20 -22.74 7.04 1.52
CA ASP A 20 -22.54 5.87 0.66
C ASP A 20 -23.62 4.81 0.89
N LEU A 21 -23.99 4.54 2.14
CA LEU A 21 -25.13 3.67 2.48
C LEU A 21 -26.43 4.11 1.81
N LYS A 22 -26.71 5.42 1.85
CA LYS A 22 -27.90 5.99 1.20
C LYS A 22 -27.86 5.83 -0.31
N LYS A 23 -26.68 5.98 -0.92
CA LYS A 23 -26.48 5.81 -2.36
C LYS A 23 -26.71 4.37 -2.79
N ASP A 24 -26.21 3.41 -2.02
CA ASP A 24 -26.27 2.00 -2.36
C ASP A 24 -27.68 1.40 -2.14
N SER A 25 -28.52 2.05 -1.32
CA SER A 25 -29.89 1.59 -1.02
C SER A 25 -29.93 0.12 -0.55
N CYS A 26 -28.93 -0.29 0.21
CA CYS A 26 -28.65 -1.68 0.57
C CYS A 26 -29.50 -2.21 1.74
N GLY A 27 -30.54 -1.50 2.18
CA GLY A 27 -31.35 -1.88 3.35
C GLY A 27 -30.75 -1.48 4.71
N LEU A 28 -29.53 -0.95 4.73
CA LEU A 28 -28.90 -0.30 5.89
C LEU A 28 -28.84 1.23 5.66
N SER A 29 -29.22 1.99 6.67
CA SER A 29 -29.24 3.47 6.61
C SER A 29 -28.68 4.06 7.90
N GLY A 30 -28.20 5.31 7.83
CA GLY A 30 -27.70 6.06 8.98
C GLY A 30 -28.37 7.42 9.10
N SER A 31 -28.55 7.88 10.33
CA SER A 31 -29.11 9.20 10.63
C SER A 31 -28.42 9.85 11.83
N TRP A 32 -28.36 11.18 11.81
CA TRP A 32 -27.69 11.97 12.84
C TRP A 32 -28.72 12.68 13.72
N THR A 33 -28.53 12.62 15.03
CA THR A 33 -29.22 13.46 16.02
C THR A 33 -28.16 14.16 16.86
N GLY A 34 -27.82 15.40 16.50
CA GLY A 34 -26.67 16.10 17.07
C GLY A 34 -25.36 15.38 16.74
N ASP A 35 -24.67 14.91 17.79
CA ASP A 35 -23.45 14.10 17.69
C ASP A 35 -23.71 12.59 17.75
N VAL A 36 -24.97 12.16 17.87
CA VAL A 36 -25.31 10.74 17.93
C VAL A 36 -25.62 10.22 16.53
N LEU A 37 -24.94 9.17 16.12
CA LEU A 37 -25.19 8.45 14.86
C LEU A 37 -26.04 7.20 15.16
N THR A 38 -27.15 7.03 14.44
CA THR A 38 -27.98 5.83 14.54
C THR A 38 -28.09 5.16 13.19
N PHE A 39 -27.72 3.88 13.16
CA PHE A 39 -27.92 2.97 12.05
C PHE A 39 -29.22 2.21 12.20
N THR A 40 -29.93 2.03 11.09
CA THR A 40 -31.15 1.24 11.01
C THR A 40 -31.06 0.31 9.82
N ALA A 41 -31.19 -0.99 10.09
CA ALA A 41 -31.26 -2.03 9.09
C ALA A 41 -32.71 -2.52 8.93
N THR A 42 -33.14 -2.73 7.69
CA THR A 42 -34.41 -3.41 7.41
C THR A 42 -34.25 -4.92 7.53
N LYS A 43 -35.37 -5.66 7.57
CA LYS A 43 -35.35 -7.12 7.53
C LYS A 43 -34.73 -7.70 6.26
N ASP A 44 -34.71 -6.93 5.17
CA ASP A 44 -34.10 -7.36 3.92
C ASP A 44 -32.56 -7.38 4.02
N TYR A 45 -31.99 -6.70 5.04
CA TYR A 45 -30.54 -6.63 5.25
C TYR A 45 -29.98 -7.90 5.90
N ASP A 46 -30.59 -8.38 6.98
CA ASP A 46 -30.07 -9.48 7.82
C ASP A 46 -31.14 -10.52 8.23
N GLY A 47 -32.38 -10.38 7.74
CA GLY A 47 -33.52 -11.23 8.09
C GLY A 47 -34.34 -10.77 9.29
N GLU A 48 -33.78 -9.96 10.19
CA GLU A 48 -34.43 -9.56 11.45
C GLU A 48 -34.66 -8.04 11.57
N GLY A 49 -33.74 -7.25 11.00
CA GLY A 49 -33.62 -5.81 11.17
C GLY A 49 -33.07 -5.45 12.53
N PHE A 50 -32.37 -4.33 12.62
CA PHE A 50 -31.85 -3.81 13.89
C PHE A 50 -31.70 -2.29 13.88
N THR A 51 -31.54 -1.76 15.09
CA THR A 51 -31.10 -0.37 15.31
C THR A 51 -29.82 -0.39 16.14
N TYR A 52 -28.82 0.36 15.71
CA TYR A 52 -27.51 0.45 16.38
C TYR A 52 -27.09 1.92 16.52
N THR A 53 -26.78 2.35 17.74
CA THR A 53 -26.44 3.75 18.03
C THR A 53 -24.97 3.87 18.42
N VAL A 54 -24.30 4.87 17.84
CA VAL A 54 -22.89 5.19 18.07
C VAL A 54 -22.81 6.62 18.62
N THR A 55 -22.09 6.75 19.72
CA THR A 55 -21.73 8.05 20.31
C THR A 55 -20.23 8.28 20.14
N PRO A 56 -19.78 9.52 19.92
CA PRO A 56 -18.36 9.78 19.79
C PRO A 56 -17.66 9.60 21.12
N ASP A 57 -16.41 9.16 21.07
CA ASP A 57 -15.53 9.16 22.22
C ASP A 57 -15.15 10.59 22.66
N THR A 58 -14.38 10.68 23.74
CA THR A 58 -13.88 11.98 24.26
C THR A 58 -13.04 12.79 23.28
N GLN A 59 -12.61 12.18 22.17
CA GLN A 59 -11.82 12.81 21.11
C GLN A 59 -12.66 13.08 19.85
N GLY A 60 -13.98 12.86 19.89
CA GLY A 60 -14.89 13.10 18.78
C GLY A 60 -14.90 12.00 17.73
N ARG A 61 -14.41 10.79 18.04
CA ARG A 61 -14.32 9.67 17.09
C ARG A 61 -15.42 8.64 17.31
N TYR A 62 -15.89 8.04 16.23
CA TYR A 62 -17.02 7.11 16.20
C TYR A 62 -16.51 5.69 16.01
N THR A 63 -16.72 4.83 17.01
CA THR A 63 -16.42 3.40 16.89
C THR A 63 -17.64 2.69 16.29
N ILE A 64 -17.48 2.19 15.07
CA ILE A 64 -18.54 1.52 14.32
C ILE A 64 -18.13 0.05 14.16
N GLU A 65 -18.95 -0.87 14.67
CA GLU A 65 -18.63 -2.29 14.78
C GLU A 65 -19.71 -3.14 14.12
N ALA A 66 -19.32 -4.31 13.61
CA ALA A 66 -20.20 -5.43 13.26
C ALA A 66 -21.39 -5.14 12.31
N LEU A 67 -21.44 -3.96 11.70
CA LEU A 67 -22.49 -3.60 10.75
C LEU A 67 -22.31 -4.28 9.39
N TRP A 68 -21.10 -4.68 9.06
CA TRP A 68 -20.77 -5.38 7.83
C TRP A 68 -19.72 -6.45 8.10
N PRO A 69 -19.68 -7.53 7.28
CA PRO A 69 -18.72 -8.62 7.42
C PRO A 69 -17.35 -8.23 6.84
N TRP A 70 -16.82 -7.07 7.21
CA TRP A 70 -15.39 -6.87 7.03
C TRP A 70 -14.66 -7.49 8.20
N ASP A 71 -13.99 -8.60 7.92
CA ASP A 71 -12.72 -8.83 8.59
C ASP A 71 -11.78 -7.68 8.21
N THR A 72 -10.99 -7.18 9.17
CA THR A 72 -9.71 -6.56 8.79
C THR A 72 -9.05 -7.52 7.83
N TRP A 73 -8.58 -7.04 6.68
CA TRP A 73 -7.96 -7.91 5.67
C TRP A 73 -6.97 -8.85 6.35
N SER A 74 -7.43 -10.07 6.62
CA SER A 74 -6.62 -11.05 7.29
C SER A 74 -5.58 -11.45 6.27
N THR A 75 -4.39 -11.76 6.75
CA THR A 75 -3.31 -12.27 5.91
C THR A 75 -3.67 -13.60 5.24
N ASP A 76 -4.81 -14.20 5.58
CA ASP A 76 -5.21 -15.56 5.24
C ASP A 76 -6.31 -15.63 4.17
N LEU A 77 -6.35 -14.68 3.22
CA LEU A 77 -7.17 -14.86 2.03
C LEU A 77 -6.39 -15.73 1.02
N ALA A 78 -6.72 -17.02 0.94
CA ALA A 78 -6.09 -18.02 0.07
C ALA A 78 -6.24 -17.77 -1.46
N SER A 79 -6.76 -16.61 -1.87
CA SER A 79 -6.69 -16.04 -3.23
C SER A 79 -6.22 -14.58 -3.25
N GLY A 80 -6.07 -13.96 -2.07
CA GLY A 80 -5.58 -12.62 -1.84
C GLY A 80 -4.06 -12.53 -1.69
N GLU A 81 -3.35 -13.60 -1.31
CA GLU A 81 -1.89 -13.56 -1.10
C GLU A 81 -1.10 -13.16 -2.36
N GLN A 82 -1.48 -13.67 -3.54
CA GLN A 82 -0.83 -13.28 -4.80
C GLN A 82 -1.17 -11.83 -5.18
N ASN A 83 -2.40 -11.38 -4.95
CA ASN A 83 -2.81 -10.00 -5.24
C ASN A 83 -2.18 -9.00 -4.25
N HIS A 84 -2.07 -9.39 -2.97
CA HIS A 84 -1.40 -8.64 -1.93
C HIS A 84 0.10 -8.56 -2.20
N ALA A 85 0.74 -9.69 -2.52
CA ALA A 85 2.14 -9.72 -2.91
C ALA A 85 2.41 -8.86 -4.15
N TYR A 86 1.54 -8.93 -5.17
CA TYR A 86 1.61 -8.04 -6.33
C TYR A 86 1.48 -6.55 -5.93
N ALA A 87 0.49 -6.18 -5.11
CA ALA A 87 0.31 -4.81 -4.65
C ALA A 87 1.51 -4.30 -3.82
N GLN A 88 2.06 -5.14 -2.94
CA GLN A 88 3.28 -4.83 -2.18
C GLN A 88 4.50 -4.67 -3.09
N GLY A 89 4.58 -5.47 -4.17
CA GLY A 89 5.58 -5.32 -5.22
C GLY A 89 5.50 -3.95 -5.89
N ALA A 90 4.29 -3.53 -6.26
CA ALA A 90 4.07 -2.24 -6.90
C ALA A 90 4.43 -1.04 -5.99
N LEU A 91 4.32 -1.21 -4.66
CA LEU A 91 4.72 -0.20 -3.67
C LEU A 91 6.22 -0.18 -3.36
N ALA A 92 6.98 -1.21 -3.75
CA ALA A 92 8.40 -1.34 -3.40
C ALA A 92 9.29 -0.13 -3.77
N PRO A 93 9.06 0.62 -4.88
CA PRO A 93 9.81 1.85 -5.16
C PRO A 93 9.61 2.96 -4.13
N LEU A 94 8.45 2.98 -3.45
CA LEU A 94 8.08 3.96 -2.42
C LEU A 94 8.43 3.46 -1.02
N GLN A 95 8.37 2.14 -0.82
CA GLN A 95 8.59 1.47 0.46
C GLN A 95 9.43 0.20 0.23
N PRO A 96 10.77 0.31 0.29
CA PRO A 96 11.67 -0.81 0.03
C PRO A 96 11.69 -1.76 1.23
N ILE A 97 10.64 -2.55 1.37
CA ILE A 97 10.57 -3.69 2.28
C ILE A 97 10.69 -4.93 1.39
N ASP A 98 11.59 -5.85 1.76
CA ASP A 98 11.71 -7.17 1.12
C ASP A 98 10.90 -8.18 1.96
N PRO A 99 9.63 -8.44 1.60
CA PRO A 99 8.79 -9.37 2.33
C PRO A 99 9.27 -10.82 2.15
N ALA A 100 9.30 -11.57 3.24
CA ALA A 100 9.57 -13.01 3.22
C ALA A 100 8.36 -13.77 2.67
N TYR A 101 8.26 -13.88 1.35
CA TYR A 101 7.18 -14.57 0.66
C TYR A 101 7.46 -16.04 0.33
N SER A 102 6.40 -16.83 0.18
CA SER A 102 6.46 -18.14 -0.46
C SER A 102 6.94 -18.02 -1.91
N ALA A 103 7.37 -19.12 -2.56
CA ALA A 103 7.86 -19.07 -3.93
C ALA A 103 6.81 -18.55 -4.95
N ALA A 104 5.53 -18.85 -4.73
CA ALA A 104 4.42 -18.39 -5.57
C ALA A 104 4.16 -16.89 -5.37
N ASP A 105 4.17 -16.41 -4.13
CA ASP A 105 3.91 -15.01 -3.79
C ASP A 105 5.08 -14.11 -4.16
N ALA A 106 6.31 -14.62 -4.06
CA ALA A 106 7.50 -13.92 -4.53
C ALA A 106 7.44 -13.66 -6.05
N ALA A 107 6.80 -14.54 -6.83
CA ALA A 107 6.59 -14.32 -8.26
C ALA A 107 5.57 -13.20 -8.51
N ALA A 108 4.49 -13.14 -7.73
CA ALA A 108 3.51 -12.07 -7.82
C ALA A 108 4.08 -10.71 -7.39
N TRP A 109 4.86 -10.67 -6.31
CA TRP A 109 5.59 -9.48 -5.88
C TRP A 109 6.58 -8.97 -6.92
N ARG A 110 7.36 -9.85 -7.54
CA ARG A 110 8.26 -9.47 -8.64
C ARG A 110 7.49 -8.83 -9.81
N ARG A 111 6.33 -9.41 -10.19
CA ARG A 111 5.49 -8.82 -11.26
C ARG A 111 5.03 -7.41 -10.92
N GLY A 112 4.50 -7.18 -9.71
CA GLY A 112 4.06 -5.86 -9.29
C GLY A 112 5.18 -4.82 -9.27
N ARG A 113 6.37 -5.22 -8.78
CA ARG A 113 7.56 -4.35 -8.77
C ARG A 113 8.02 -3.99 -10.18
N ASP A 114 8.10 -4.98 -11.06
CA ASP A 114 8.58 -4.77 -12.43
C ASP A 114 7.59 -3.92 -13.24
N GLU A 115 6.28 -4.07 -12.99
CA GLU A 115 5.24 -3.22 -13.58
C GLU A 115 5.30 -1.77 -13.08
N ALA A 116 5.44 -1.56 -11.76
CA ALA A 116 5.61 -0.22 -11.20
C ALA A 116 6.88 0.46 -11.71
N ALA A 117 7.99 -0.29 -11.85
CA ALA A 117 9.22 0.22 -12.43
C ALA A 117 9.03 0.62 -13.90
N ASN A 118 8.28 -0.16 -14.69
CA ASN A 118 7.94 0.18 -16.07
C ASN A 118 7.10 1.47 -16.17
N LEU A 119 6.06 1.59 -15.34
CA LEU A 119 5.18 2.76 -15.32
C LEU A 119 5.89 4.04 -14.87
N LEU A 120 6.76 3.92 -13.86
CA LEU A 120 7.52 5.03 -13.31
C LEU A 120 8.81 5.32 -14.09
N GLN A 121 9.11 4.56 -15.15
CA GLN A 121 10.37 4.62 -15.91
C GLN A 121 11.62 4.49 -15.02
N ILE A 122 11.49 3.79 -13.90
CA ILE A 122 12.59 3.52 -12.98
C ILE A 122 13.37 2.32 -13.53
N PRO A 123 14.70 2.41 -13.71
CA PRO A 123 15.48 1.29 -14.21
C PRO A 123 15.41 0.11 -13.23
N THR A 124 14.97 -1.05 -13.72
CA THR A 124 14.88 -2.29 -12.92
C THR A 124 16.26 -2.85 -12.61
N ALA A 125 16.40 -3.62 -11.53
CA ALA A 125 17.67 -4.26 -11.15
C ALA A 125 18.28 -5.15 -12.26
N ALA A 126 17.43 -5.74 -13.13
CA ALA A 126 17.88 -6.47 -14.31
C ALA A 126 18.53 -5.55 -15.36
N GLN A 127 17.96 -4.35 -15.58
CA GLN A 127 18.53 -3.33 -16.47
C GLN A 127 19.79 -2.70 -15.88
N SER A 128 19.87 -2.51 -14.55
CA SER A 128 21.05 -1.98 -13.87
C SER A 128 22.27 -2.92 -13.96
N ARG A 129 22.05 -4.25 -13.96
CA ARG A 129 23.13 -5.24 -14.19
C ARG A 129 23.64 -5.21 -15.63
N SER A 130 22.75 -5.12 -16.62
CA SER A 130 23.15 -4.98 -18.02
C SER A 130 23.91 -3.68 -18.30
N ARG A 131 23.53 -2.59 -17.63
CA ARG A 131 24.22 -1.29 -17.76
C ARG A 131 25.60 -1.26 -17.10
N SER A 132 25.78 -2.01 -16.01
CA SER A 132 27.07 -2.14 -15.32
C SER A 132 28.04 -3.06 -16.07
N ALA A 133 27.54 -4.03 -16.84
CA ALA A 133 28.35 -4.88 -17.72
C ALA A 133 28.81 -4.16 -19.00
N GLN A 134 28.27 -2.97 -19.28
CA GLN A 134 28.51 -2.21 -20.51
C GLN A 134 29.31 -0.93 -20.23
N VAL A 135 30.29 -1.00 -19.32
CA VAL A 135 31.37 -0.01 -19.28
C VAL A 135 32.29 -0.32 -20.47
N PRO A 136 32.46 0.59 -21.44
CA PRO A 136 33.45 0.41 -22.48
C PRO A 136 34.82 0.35 -21.81
N SER A 137 35.57 -0.73 -22.01
CA SER A 137 36.99 -0.78 -21.67
C SER A 137 37.69 0.39 -22.36
N MET A 138 37.97 1.45 -21.61
CA MET A 138 38.85 2.51 -22.11
C MET A 138 40.25 1.90 -22.32
N PRO A 139 40.87 2.08 -23.49
CA PRO A 139 42.27 1.70 -23.65
C PRO A 139 43.13 2.54 -22.70
N HIS A 140 43.90 1.85 -21.87
CA HIS A 140 44.91 2.44 -20.99
C HIS A 140 45.87 3.34 -21.79
N PRO A 141 46.11 4.60 -21.38
CA PRO A 141 47.26 5.35 -21.87
C PRO A 141 48.52 4.80 -21.20
N THR A 142 49.35 4.10 -21.97
CA THR A 142 50.71 3.73 -21.57
C THR A 142 51.59 4.97 -21.60
N ALA A 143 51.82 5.58 -20.44
CA ALA A 143 52.90 6.55 -20.26
C ALA A 143 54.02 5.91 -19.45
N PRO A 144 55.26 5.85 -19.95
CA PRO A 144 56.42 5.74 -19.07
C PRO A 144 56.86 7.15 -18.65
N ILE A 145 56.75 7.42 -17.35
CA ILE A 145 57.49 8.48 -16.68
C ILE A 145 58.92 7.97 -16.47
N SER A 146 59.92 8.65 -17.00
CA SER A 146 61.28 8.67 -16.46
C SER A 146 62.09 9.80 -17.09
N GLY A 147 62.68 10.66 -16.26
CA GLY A 147 63.69 11.62 -16.69
C GLY A 147 63.48 13.03 -16.14
N ILE A 148 63.55 13.20 -14.82
CA ILE A 148 64.00 14.47 -14.24
C ILE A 148 65.50 14.52 -14.54
N ASP A 149 65.94 15.49 -15.33
CA ASP A 149 67.32 15.96 -15.26
C ASP A 149 67.33 17.49 -15.12
N LEU A 150 68.05 17.91 -14.10
CA LEU A 150 68.12 19.23 -13.50
C LEU A 150 69.52 19.77 -13.80
N THR A 151 69.69 20.51 -14.90
CA THR A 151 70.87 21.38 -15.12
C THR A 151 70.46 22.52 -16.07
N SER A 152 70.42 23.78 -15.59
CA SER A 152 71.51 24.80 -15.71
C SER A 152 71.79 25.15 -17.19
N ARG A 153 71.64 26.36 -17.74
CA ARG A 153 72.15 27.70 -17.36
C ARG A 153 71.65 28.68 -18.47
N ALA A 154 71.09 29.83 -18.10
CA ALA A 154 71.67 31.17 -18.30
C ALA A 154 71.73 31.75 -19.74
N ARG A 155 71.04 32.91 -19.85
CA ARG A 155 71.08 34.00 -20.85
C ARG A 155 70.28 33.84 -22.13
#